data_AF-A0A1F6CJL4-F1
#
_entry.id   AF-A0A1F6CJL4-F1
#
_cell.length_a   1.000
_cell.length_b   1.000
_cell.length_c   1.000
_cell.angle_alpha   90.00
_cell.angle_beta   90.00
_cell.angle_gamma   90.00
#
_symmetry.space_group_name_H-M   'P 1'
#
loop_
_entity.id
_entity.type
_entity.pdbx_description
1 polymer ?
#
loop_
_entity_poly.entity_id
_entity_poly.type
_entity_poly.pdbx_seq_one_letter_code
_entity_poly.pdbx_strand_id
1 'polypeptide(L)'
;MPLAAERCTVNPPLSAGEVHFLWWFIQGSVMQPETRRRLVLGWGMCERHAFGALAAEAAFRHGYLHGPAILYEDLMKRAAHALDAAGPMAGARAVRRLRSRAVCLMCELRYGPDSQGFISAERLAAGRDPSSVRDFLGRSERYWRVAVCGRCAVTGAAARCRLHLLGDLRSDPQVPFAPHRVLVEKILARVRRYSHSFCWEARGTDTEEDRAALVSAVGWCGGWRALLGCVGE
;
A
#
# COMPACT_ATOMS: atom_id res chain seq x y z
N MET A 1 -8.14 -14.47 22.39
CA MET A 1 -7.36 -13.38 23.01
C MET A 1 -7.88 -12.06 22.46
N PRO A 2 -8.53 -11.21 23.25
CA PRO A 2 -9.06 -9.95 22.76
C PRO A 2 -7.91 -8.95 22.61
N LEU A 3 -7.81 -8.33 21.44
CA LEU A 3 -6.87 -7.25 21.15
C LEU A 3 -7.39 -5.98 21.83
N ALA A 4 -6.59 -5.44 22.76
CA ALA A 4 -6.83 -4.16 23.39
C ALA A 4 -6.86 -3.05 22.33
N ALA A 5 -7.92 -2.25 22.35
CA ALA A 5 -8.06 -1.04 21.57
C ALA A 5 -7.30 0.10 22.27
N GLU A 6 -6.03 0.28 21.91
CA GLU A 6 -5.27 1.49 22.25
C GLU A 6 -5.61 2.62 21.28
N ARG A 7 -5.83 3.81 21.86
CA ARG A 7 -6.17 5.04 21.14
C ARG A 7 -4.96 5.55 20.34
N CYS A 8 -5.28 6.09 19.16
CA CYS A 8 -4.42 6.51 18.07
C CYS A 8 -3.43 7.62 18.44
N THR A 9 -2.15 7.28 18.69
CA THR A 9 -1.04 8.09 18.17
C THR A 9 -0.66 7.46 16.83
N VAL A 10 -0.85 8.20 15.74
CA VAL A 10 -0.79 7.69 14.37
C VAL A 10 0.65 7.30 14.04
N ASN A 11 1.03 6.05 14.36
CA ASN A 11 2.32 5.40 14.17
C ASN A 11 3.56 6.15 14.74
N PRO A 12 4.38 5.50 15.60
CA PRO A 12 5.66 6.10 15.98
C PRO A 12 6.52 6.35 14.73
N PRO A 13 7.40 7.37 14.73
CA PRO A 13 8.33 7.60 13.63
C PRO A 13 9.09 6.32 13.26
N LEU A 14 9.57 6.25 12.02
CA LEU A 14 10.41 5.12 11.60
C LEU A 14 11.68 5.05 12.46
N SER A 15 12.09 3.86 12.87
CA SER A 15 13.34 3.63 13.59
C SER A 15 14.56 3.86 12.69
N ALA A 16 15.75 3.91 13.28
CA ALA A 16 16.99 3.95 12.50
C ALA A 16 17.16 2.70 11.61
N GLY A 17 16.76 1.53 12.12
CA GLY A 17 16.77 0.27 11.36
C GLY A 17 15.79 0.27 10.19
N GLU A 18 14.57 0.76 10.40
CA GLU A 18 13.55 0.86 9.36
C GLU A 18 14.00 1.81 8.24
N VAL A 19 14.51 3.00 8.57
CA VAL A 19 15.00 3.95 7.55
C VAL A 19 16.25 3.40 6.85
N HIS A 20 17.17 2.77 7.58
CA HIS A 20 18.36 2.15 6.98
C HIS A 20 17.98 1.05 5.97
N PHE A 21 17.04 0.17 6.33
CA PHE A 21 16.53 -0.84 5.42
C PHE A 21 15.89 -0.21 4.18
N LEU A 22 15.00 0.76 4.37
CA LEU A 22 14.27 1.40 3.27
C LEU A 22 15.21 2.16 2.33
N TRP A 23 16.24 2.81 2.84
CA TRP A 23 17.27 3.48 2.05
C TRP A 23 17.95 2.54 1.05
N TRP A 24 18.32 1.32 1.49
CA TRP A 24 18.86 0.31 0.58
C TRP A 24 17.78 -0.29 -0.33
N PHE A 25 16.58 -0.50 0.22
CA PHE A 25 15.47 -1.10 -0.50
C PHE A 25 15.08 -0.30 -1.76
N ILE A 26 15.03 1.03 -1.67
CA ILE A 26 14.71 1.94 -2.79
C ILE A 26 15.83 2.06 -3.83
N GLN A 27 16.98 1.42 -3.63
CA GLN A 27 18.06 1.37 -4.62
C GLN A 27 17.91 0.21 -5.61
N GLY A 28 16.84 -0.58 -5.50
CA GLY A 28 16.51 -1.63 -6.47
C GLY A 28 16.24 -2.99 -5.86
N SER A 29 16.23 -3.12 -4.52
CA SER A 29 15.90 -4.41 -3.88
C SER A 29 14.50 -4.89 -4.23
N VAL A 30 13.55 -3.97 -4.49
CA VAL A 30 12.20 -4.33 -4.99
C VAL A 30 12.23 -5.06 -6.34
N MET A 31 13.28 -4.85 -7.15
CA MET A 31 13.46 -5.50 -8.46
C MET A 31 14.12 -6.87 -8.35
N GLN A 32 14.69 -7.23 -7.19
CA GLN A 32 15.24 -8.56 -6.98
C GLN A 32 14.10 -9.59 -6.99
N PRO A 33 14.18 -10.66 -7.81
CA PRO A 33 13.06 -11.60 -7.99
C PRO A 33 12.54 -12.21 -6.69
N GLU A 34 13.42 -12.61 -5.77
CA GLU A 34 13.02 -13.22 -4.49
C GLU A 34 12.32 -12.20 -3.57
N THR A 35 12.85 -10.99 -3.47
CA THR A 35 12.24 -9.88 -2.73
C THR A 35 10.85 -9.55 -3.29
N ARG A 36 10.72 -9.42 -4.62
CA ARG A 36 9.44 -9.17 -5.29
C ARG A 36 8.46 -10.30 -5.05
N ARG A 37 8.89 -11.56 -5.13
CA ARG A 37 8.06 -12.73 -4.83
C ARG A 37 7.52 -12.69 -3.40
N ARG A 38 8.38 -12.40 -2.40
CA ARG A 38 7.98 -12.29 -1.00
C ARG A 38 6.97 -11.17 -0.78
N LEU A 39 7.21 -10.00 -1.37
CA LEU A 39 6.25 -8.88 -1.33
C LEU A 39 4.92 -9.25 -1.98
N VAL A 40 4.94 -9.92 -3.14
CA VAL A 40 3.71 -10.41 -3.78
C VAL A 40 2.96 -11.37 -2.85
N LEU A 41 3.63 -12.36 -2.25
CA LEU A 41 3.01 -13.30 -1.31
C LEU A 41 2.42 -12.60 -0.07
N GLY A 42 3.08 -11.54 0.40
CA GLY A 42 2.66 -10.70 1.53
C GLY A 42 1.58 -9.68 1.21
N TRP A 43 1.24 -9.47 -0.07
CA TRP A 43 0.43 -8.34 -0.56
C TRP A 43 1.06 -6.97 -0.25
N GLY A 44 2.37 -6.86 -0.48
CA GLY A 44 3.19 -5.70 -0.19
C GLY A 44 3.77 -5.76 1.22
N MET A 45 3.90 -4.60 1.83
CA MET A 45 4.30 -4.46 3.22
C MET A 45 3.05 -4.32 4.13
N CYS A 46 3.23 -4.46 5.45
CA CYS A 46 2.14 -4.10 6.37
C CYS A 46 1.88 -2.59 6.31
N GLU A 47 0.74 -2.14 6.82
CA GLU A 47 0.31 -0.74 6.77
C GLU A 47 1.41 0.27 7.17
N ARG A 48 2.08 0.05 8.31
CA ARG A 48 3.20 0.88 8.78
C ARG A 48 4.35 0.93 7.77
N HIS A 49 4.83 -0.23 7.33
CA HIS A 49 5.98 -0.32 6.45
C HIS A 49 5.67 0.09 5.01
N ALA A 50 4.43 -0.07 4.56
CA ALA A 50 3.98 0.43 3.27
C ALA A 50 3.96 1.96 3.25
N PHE A 51 3.43 2.59 4.31
CA PHE A 51 3.55 4.04 4.50
C PHE A 51 5.02 4.47 4.60
N GLY A 52 5.82 3.76 5.40
CA GLY A 52 7.25 4.05 5.55
C GLY A 52 8.01 3.98 4.23
N ALA A 53 7.71 2.99 3.38
CA ALA A 53 8.30 2.90 2.05
C ALA A 53 7.91 4.07 1.14
N LEU A 54 6.65 4.50 1.16
CA LEU A 54 6.22 5.71 0.43
C LEU A 54 6.91 6.97 0.97
N ALA A 55 7.01 7.12 2.29
CA ALA A 55 7.67 8.26 2.93
C ALA A 55 9.16 8.33 2.58
N ALA A 56 9.88 7.21 2.76
CA ALA A 56 11.30 7.12 2.43
C ALA A 56 11.55 7.39 0.94
N GLU A 57 10.77 6.80 0.04
CA GLU A 57 10.96 7.03 -1.39
C GLU A 57 10.59 8.45 -1.81
N ALA A 58 9.53 9.05 -1.24
CA ALA A 58 9.19 10.44 -1.48
C ALA A 58 10.31 11.39 -1.01
N ALA A 59 10.90 11.14 0.17
CA ALA A 59 11.98 11.94 0.72
C ALA A 59 13.30 11.78 -0.07
N PHE A 60 13.70 10.54 -0.38
CA PHE A 60 15.01 10.26 -0.98
C PHE A 60 15.04 10.30 -2.52
N ARG A 61 13.87 10.24 -3.18
CA ARG A 61 13.76 10.29 -4.65
C ARG A 61 12.96 11.49 -5.16
N HIS A 62 12.77 12.51 -4.33
CA HIS A 62 12.04 13.74 -4.69
C HIS A 62 10.65 13.47 -5.29
N GLY A 63 9.92 12.51 -4.70
CA GLY A 63 8.57 12.13 -5.16
C GLY A 63 8.52 11.13 -6.34
N TYR A 64 9.64 10.64 -6.86
CA TYR A 64 9.67 9.56 -7.85
C TYR A 64 9.41 8.20 -7.17
N LEU A 65 8.13 7.80 -7.06
CA LEU A 65 7.68 6.57 -6.39
C LEU A 65 7.64 5.35 -7.35
N HIS A 66 8.72 5.11 -8.08
CA HIS A 66 8.77 4.07 -9.12
C HIS A 66 8.69 2.65 -8.57
N GLY A 67 9.41 2.35 -7.49
CA GLY A 67 9.43 1.01 -6.89
C GLY A 67 8.03 0.57 -6.42
N PRO A 68 7.32 1.40 -5.63
CA PRO A 68 5.95 1.19 -5.24
C PRO A 68 5.01 1.10 -6.43
N ALA A 69 5.16 1.96 -7.46
CA ALA A 69 4.30 1.89 -8.64
C ALA A 69 4.34 0.51 -9.33
N ILE A 70 5.55 -0.04 -9.56
CA ILE A 70 5.70 -1.38 -10.13
C ILE A 70 5.10 -2.45 -9.22
N LEU A 71 5.47 -2.43 -7.94
CA LEU A 71 5.02 -3.45 -6.98
C LEU A 71 3.49 -3.47 -6.89
N TYR A 72 2.88 -2.30 -6.70
CA TYR A 72 1.44 -2.22 -6.53
C TYR A 72 0.69 -2.43 -7.83
N GLU A 73 1.27 -2.15 -9.01
CA GLU A 73 0.69 -2.60 -10.28
C GLU A 73 0.51 -4.13 -10.32
N ASP A 74 1.53 -4.91 -9.91
CA ASP A 74 1.42 -6.38 -9.86
C ASP A 74 0.37 -6.85 -8.86
N LEU A 75 0.33 -6.22 -7.68
CA LEU A 75 -0.63 -6.55 -6.65
C LEU A 75 -2.06 -6.25 -7.11
N MET A 76 -2.26 -5.15 -7.83
CA MET A 76 -3.57 -4.80 -8.39
C MET A 76 -3.98 -5.73 -9.53
N LYS A 77 -3.05 -6.19 -10.38
CA LYS A 77 -3.33 -7.26 -11.37
C LYS A 77 -3.80 -8.53 -10.67
N ARG A 78 -3.11 -8.92 -9.60
CA ARG A 78 -3.49 -10.08 -8.79
C ARG A 78 -4.85 -9.88 -8.12
N ALA A 79 -5.15 -8.69 -7.62
CA ALA A 79 -6.44 -8.35 -7.04
C ALA A 79 -7.59 -8.49 -8.05
N ALA A 80 -7.41 -7.95 -9.26
CA ALA A 80 -8.40 -8.04 -10.33
C ALA A 80 -8.69 -9.52 -10.65
N HIS A 81 -7.64 -10.33 -10.85
CA HIS A 81 -7.81 -11.77 -11.09
C HIS A 81 -8.43 -12.54 -9.90
N ALA A 82 -8.23 -12.06 -8.67
CA ALA A 82 -8.86 -12.67 -7.50
C ALA A 82 -10.37 -12.38 -7.44
N LEU A 83 -10.78 -11.19 -7.87
CA LEU A 83 -12.17 -10.72 -7.86
C LEU A 83 -12.95 -11.11 -9.12
N ASP A 84 -12.27 -11.55 -10.17
CA ASP A 84 -12.90 -12.12 -11.37
C ASP A 84 -13.35 -13.59 -11.18
N ALA A 85 -13.49 -14.04 -9.93
CA ALA A 85 -14.01 -15.37 -9.64
C ALA A 85 -15.51 -15.43 -9.96
N ALA A 86 -15.90 -16.31 -10.87
CA ALA A 86 -17.30 -16.59 -11.22
C ALA A 86 -17.69 -18.04 -10.88
N GLY A 87 -18.99 -18.32 -10.81
CA GLY A 87 -19.53 -19.67 -10.59
C GLY A 87 -19.63 -20.10 -9.12
N PRO A 88 -19.99 -21.37 -8.84
CA PRO A 88 -20.13 -21.87 -7.48
C PRO A 88 -18.81 -21.71 -6.72
N MET A 89 -18.87 -21.39 -5.42
CA MET A 89 -17.70 -21.17 -4.56
C MET A 89 -16.81 -19.96 -4.93
N ALA A 90 -17.32 -18.99 -5.70
CA ALA A 90 -16.56 -17.78 -6.04
C ALA A 90 -16.07 -17.03 -4.79
N GLY A 91 -16.92 -16.90 -3.76
CA GLY A 91 -16.58 -16.44 -2.40
C GLY A 91 -15.29 -17.08 -1.84
N ALA A 92 -15.31 -18.39 -1.70
CA ALA A 92 -14.19 -19.16 -1.14
C ALA A 92 -12.91 -19.04 -1.98
N ARG A 93 -13.02 -19.02 -3.32
CA ARG A 93 -11.87 -18.81 -4.22
C ARG A 93 -11.28 -17.42 -4.04
N ALA A 94 -12.10 -16.38 -3.97
CA ALA A 94 -11.64 -15.01 -3.73
C ALA A 94 -10.92 -14.92 -2.39
N VAL A 95 -11.48 -15.45 -1.31
CA VAL A 95 -10.83 -15.51 0.02
C VAL A 95 -9.46 -16.20 -0.05
N ARG A 96 -9.38 -17.37 -0.71
CA ARG A 96 -8.11 -18.11 -0.87
C ARG A 96 -7.07 -17.33 -1.69
N ARG A 97 -7.49 -16.53 -2.68
CA ARG A 97 -6.58 -15.76 -3.54
C ARG A 97 -6.12 -14.47 -2.86
N LEU A 98 -7.02 -13.80 -2.14
CA LEU A 98 -6.80 -12.52 -1.45
C LEU A 98 -6.03 -12.66 -0.12
N ARG A 99 -6.02 -13.85 0.50
CA ARG A 99 -5.26 -14.08 1.74
C ARG A 99 -3.77 -13.84 1.55
N SER A 100 -3.12 -13.35 2.60
CA SER A 100 -1.66 -13.31 2.66
C SER A 100 -1.10 -14.72 2.77
N ARG A 101 0.07 -14.94 2.16
CA ARG A 101 0.83 -16.19 2.25
C ARG A 101 2.22 -16.00 2.87
N ALA A 102 2.59 -14.75 3.13
CA ALA A 102 3.78 -14.36 3.86
C ALA A 102 3.42 -13.22 4.82
N VAL A 103 4.28 -12.98 5.80
CA VAL A 103 4.23 -11.77 6.62
C VAL A 103 4.87 -10.60 5.86
N CYS A 104 4.82 -9.39 6.42
CA CYS A 104 5.54 -8.26 5.86
C CYS A 104 7.05 -8.53 5.86
N LEU A 105 7.72 -8.25 4.74
CA LEU A 105 9.17 -8.44 4.57
C LEU A 105 10.00 -7.81 5.70
N MET A 106 9.72 -6.55 6.04
CA MET A 106 10.44 -5.84 7.12
C MET A 106 10.15 -6.45 8.50
N CYS A 107 8.89 -6.82 8.78
CA CYS A 107 8.54 -7.50 10.02
C CYS A 107 9.24 -8.86 10.15
N GLU A 108 9.35 -9.62 9.05
CA GLU A 108 10.05 -10.91 9.03
C GLU A 108 11.54 -10.76 9.37
N LEU A 109 12.14 -9.68 8.87
CA LEU A 109 13.53 -9.29 9.15
C LEU A 109 13.67 -8.56 10.51
N ARG A 110 12.61 -8.48 11.31
CA ARG A 110 12.57 -7.83 12.63
C ARG A 110 12.89 -6.33 12.61
N TYR A 111 12.63 -5.66 11.49
CA TYR A 111 12.56 -4.21 11.46
C TYR A 111 11.22 -3.76 12.02
N GLY A 112 11.28 -2.97 13.08
CA GLY A 112 10.16 -2.37 13.78
C GLY A 112 10.58 -1.11 14.53
N PRO A 113 9.70 -0.53 15.37
CA PRO A 113 9.89 0.79 15.99
C PRO A 113 11.20 0.98 16.76
N ASP A 114 11.72 -0.09 17.37
CA ASP A 114 12.94 -0.04 18.19
C ASP A 114 14.19 -0.56 17.46
N SER A 115 14.06 -0.94 16.19
CA SER A 115 15.17 -1.53 15.43
C SER A 115 16.29 -0.51 15.19
N GLN A 116 17.53 -0.94 15.39
CA GLN A 116 18.73 -0.13 15.19
C GLN A 116 19.23 -0.25 13.74
N GLY A 117 19.98 0.76 13.27
CA GLY A 117 20.51 0.77 11.91
C GLY A 117 21.72 1.68 11.76
N PHE A 118 22.60 1.35 10.81
CA PHE A 118 23.78 2.15 10.48
C PHE A 118 23.43 3.20 9.42
N ILE A 119 22.87 4.32 9.87
CA ILE A 119 22.44 5.42 9.01
C ILE A 119 22.89 6.76 9.60
N SER A 120 23.25 7.72 8.74
CA SER A 120 23.64 9.06 9.19
C SER A 120 22.45 9.80 9.81
N ALA A 121 22.71 10.70 10.75
CA ALA A 121 21.69 11.51 11.39
C ALA A 121 20.85 12.31 10.37
N GLU A 122 21.50 12.86 9.34
CA GLU A 122 20.85 13.57 8.23
C GLU A 122 19.86 12.68 7.48
N ARG A 123 20.28 11.48 7.05
CA ARG A 123 19.39 10.56 6.33
C ARG A 123 18.27 10.03 7.22
N LEU A 124 18.55 9.82 8.52
CA LEU A 124 17.53 9.44 9.48
C LEU A 124 16.46 10.53 9.63
N ALA A 125 16.88 11.80 9.74
CA ALA A 125 15.97 12.93 9.80
C ALA A 125 15.11 13.03 8.53
N ALA A 126 15.74 12.96 7.35
CA ALA A 126 15.03 13.00 6.07
C ALA A 126 14.05 11.82 5.90
N GLY A 127 14.42 10.60 6.29
CA GLY A 127 13.54 9.43 6.19
C GLY A 127 12.39 9.42 7.21
N ARG A 128 12.48 10.23 8.27
CA ARG A 128 11.41 10.42 9.26
C ARG A 128 10.48 11.58 8.91
N ASP A 129 10.91 12.49 8.05
CA ASP A 129 10.13 13.66 7.66
C ASP A 129 8.96 13.25 6.74
N PRO A 130 7.70 13.40 7.18
CA PRO A 130 6.55 13.03 6.37
C PRO A 130 6.18 14.11 5.33
N SER A 131 6.87 15.26 5.28
CA SER A 131 6.45 16.41 4.46
C SER A 131 6.30 16.05 2.98
N SER A 132 7.30 15.39 2.38
CA SER A 132 7.26 14.99 0.97
C SER A 132 6.11 14.02 0.64
N VAL A 133 5.81 13.07 1.53
CA VAL A 133 4.69 12.14 1.32
C VAL A 133 3.36 12.84 1.58
N ARG A 134 3.26 13.73 2.57
CA ARG A 134 2.07 14.54 2.81
C ARG A 134 1.72 15.41 1.60
N ASP A 135 2.71 16.05 1.00
CA ASP A 135 2.54 16.85 -0.23
C ASP A 135 2.10 15.99 -1.42
N PHE A 136 2.62 14.76 -1.53
CA PHE A 136 2.17 13.81 -2.55
C PHE A 136 0.71 13.38 -2.33
N LEU A 137 0.34 13.08 -1.08
CA LEU A 137 -1.03 12.69 -0.71
C LEU A 137 -2.02 13.83 -0.94
N GLY A 138 -1.69 15.05 -0.49
CA GLY A 138 -2.56 16.23 -0.60
C GLY A 138 -2.86 16.64 -2.05
N ARG A 139 -1.84 16.67 -2.92
CA ARG A 139 -2.04 17.01 -4.35
C ARG A 139 -2.99 16.07 -5.08
N SER A 140 -3.08 14.82 -4.65
CA SER A 140 -3.86 13.77 -5.32
C SER A 140 -5.13 13.37 -4.55
N GLU A 141 -5.43 14.06 -3.45
CA GLU A 141 -6.45 13.69 -2.45
C GLU A 141 -7.83 13.43 -3.03
N ARG A 142 -8.33 14.37 -3.83
CA ARG A 142 -9.65 14.28 -4.48
C ARG A 142 -9.87 12.98 -5.26
N TYR A 143 -8.78 12.38 -5.76
CA TYR A 143 -8.84 11.19 -6.61
C TYR A 143 -8.73 9.89 -5.83
N TRP A 144 -7.94 9.82 -4.74
CA TRP A 144 -7.81 8.59 -3.96
C TRP A 144 -8.83 8.49 -2.83
N ARG A 145 -9.41 9.62 -2.37
CA ARG A 145 -10.41 9.66 -1.28
C ARG A 145 -11.63 8.78 -1.57
N VAL A 146 -12.05 8.67 -2.83
CA VAL A 146 -13.18 7.80 -3.24
C VAL A 146 -12.89 6.30 -3.10
N ALA A 147 -11.62 5.90 -2.99
CA ALA A 147 -11.19 4.51 -2.81
C ALA A 147 -11.02 4.13 -1.32
N VAL A 148 -11.11 5.10 -0.41
CA VAL A 148 -10.87 4.89 1.02
C VAL A 148 -11.84 3.86 1.58
N CYS A 149 -11.32 2.93 2.38
CA CYS A 149 -12.14 1.92 3.02
C CYS A 149 -13.02 2.55 4.12
N GLY A 150 -14.34 2.40 4.01
CA GLY A 150 -15.28 2.91 5.01
C GLY A 150 -15.02 2.38 6.41
N ARG A 151 -14.64 1.11 6.57
CA ARG A 151 -14.26 0.54 7.88
C ARG A 151 -12.94 1.12 8.43
N CYS A 152 -11.97 1.48 7.58
CA CYS A 152 -10.73 2.10 8.05
C CYS A 152 -10.95 3.56 8.49
N ALA A 153 -11.75 4.30 7.71
CA ALA A 153 -12.07 5.70 7.98
C ALA A 153 -13.26 5.89 8.93
N VAL A 154 -13.88 4.80 9.41
CA VAL A 154 -15.08 4.81 10.27
C VAL A 154 -16.22 5.62 9.63
N THR A 155 -16.44 5.39 8.33
CA THR A 155 -17.53 5.99 7.54
C THR A 155 -18.49 4.93 7.01
N GLY A 156 -19.68 5.36 6.56
CA GLY A 156 -20.66 4.49 5.90
C GLY A 156 -20.30 4.07 4.47
N ALA A 157 -19.12 4.45 3.95
CA ALA A 157 -18.75 4.15 2.57
C ALA A 157 -18.68 2.63 2.32
N ALA A 158 -19.21 2.19 1.16
CA ALA A 158 -19.23 0.77 0.79
C ALA A 158 -17.83 0.22 0.42
N ALA A 159 -16.89 1.09 0.03
CA ALA A 159 -15.54 0.68 -0.34
C ALA A 159 -14.83 -0.08 0.80
N ARG A 160 -14.08 -1.12 0.43
CA ARG A 160 -13.33 -1.98 1.34
C ARG A 160 -11.89 -2.11 0.85
N CYS A 161 -10.94 -1.97 1.77
CA CYS A 161 -9.58 -2.47 1.55
C CYS A 161 -9.61 -4.00 1.57
N ARG A 162 -8.56 -4.64 1.03
CA ARG A 162 -8.39 -6.09 0.98
C ARG A 162 -8.64 -6.77 2.32
N LEU A 163 -8.09 -6.23 3.40
CA LEU A 163 -8.20 -6.82 4.75
C LEU A 163 -9.65 -6.85 5.24
N HIS A 164 -10.38 -5.75 5.05
CA HIS A 164 -11.79 -5.67 5.43
C HIS A 164 -12.71 -6.45 4.47
N LEU A 165 -12.41 -6.47 3.17
CA LEU A 165 -13.13 -7.31 2.21
C LEU A 165 -12.98 -8.80 2.54
N LEU A 166 -11.78 -9.22 2.93
CA LEU A 166 -11.54 -10.59 3.42
C LEU A 166 -12.35 -10.90 4.69
N GLY A 167 -12.48 -9.94 5.60
CA GLY A 167 -13.32 -10.08 6.79
C GLY A 167 -14.80 -10.21 6.44
N ASP A 168 -15.28 -9.35 5.54
CA ASP A 168 -16.65 -9.36 5.03
C ASP A 168 -16.95 -10.72 4.37
N LEU A 169 -16.08 -11.20 3.46
CA LEU A 169 -16.26 -12.47 2.75
C LEU A 169 -16.18 -13.73 3.61
N ARG A 170 -15.43 -13.68 4.71
CA ARG A 170 -15.39 -14.78 5.69
C ARG A 170 -16.69 -14.86 6.51
N SER A 171 -17.31 -13.70 6.75
CA SER A 171 -18.56 -13.59 7.51
C SER A 171 -19.76 -13.89 6.62
N ASP A 172 -19.72 -13.41 5.38
CA ASP A 172 -20.74 -13.59 4.36
C ASP A 172 -20.10 -13.87 2.99
N PRO A 173 -20.08 -15.14 2.54
CA PRO A 173 -19.57 -15.51 1.21
C PRO A 173 -20.36 -14.93 0.03
N GLN A 174 -21.53 -14.32 0.25
CA GLN A 174 -22.40 -13.74 -0.78
C GLN A 174 -22.17 -12.25 -1.03
N VAL A 175 -21.19 -11.63 -0.35
CA VAL A 175 -20.83 -10.23 -0.57
C VAL A 175 -20.61 -9.96 -2.08
N PRO A 176 -21.27 -8.96 -2.66
CA PRO A 176 -21.22 -8.72 -4.10
C PRO A 176 -19.83 -8.26 -4.55
N PHE A 177 -19.22 -8.99 -5.49
CA PHE A 177 -17.89 -8.67 -6.00
C PHE A 177 -17.83 -7.51 -6.99
N ALA A 178 -18.91 -7.28 -7.74
CA ALA A 178 -18.88 -6.35 -8.86
C ALA A 178 -18.39 -4.93 -8.47
N PRO A 179 -18.86 -4.30 -7.37
CA PRO A 179 -18.36 -2.99 -6.96
C PRO A 179 -16.86 -3.01 -6.60
N HIS A 180 -16.40 -4.06 -5.91
CA HIS A 180 -14.98 -4.20 -5.54
C HIS A 180 -14.08 -4.45 -6.75
N ARG A 181 -14.56 -5.24 -7.72
CA ARG A 181 -13.84 -5.50 -8.97
C ARG A 181 -13.68 -4.20 -9.77
N VAL A 182 -14.76 -3.44 -9.95
CA VAL A 182 -14.73 -2.14 -10.67
C VAL A 182 -13.74 -1.18 -10.01
N LEU A 183 -13.75 -1.08 -8.68
CA LEU A 183 -12.78 -0.25 -7.95
C LEU A 183 -11.33 -0.70 -8.21
N VAL A 184 -11.07 -2.00 -8.07
CA VAL A 184 -9.74 -2.60 -8.28
C VAL A 184 -9.25 -2.42 -9.72
N GLU A 185 -10.11 -2.60 -10.71
CA GLU A 185 -9.78 -2.40 -12.13
C GLU A 185 -9.49 -0.92 -12.45
N LYS A 186 -10.25 0.01 -11.85
CA LYS A 186 -9.98 1.45 -11.99
C LYS A 186 -8.61 1.82 -11.41
N ILE A 187 -8.30 1.34 -10.20
CA ILE A 187 -7.00 1.54 -9.57
C ILE A 187 -5.89 0.94 -10.44
N LEU A 188 -6.08 -0.30 -10.92
CA LEU A 188 -5.12 -0.99 -11.78
C LEU A 188 -4.81 -0.21 -13.07
N ALA A 189 -5.84 0.26 -13.78
CA ALA A 189 -5.66 0.99 -15.03
C ALA A 189 -4.85 2.28 -14.83
N ARG A 190 -5.12 3.00 -13.73
CA ARG A 190 -4.45 4.25 -13.37
C ARG A 190 -3.02 4.01 -12.86
N VAL A 191 -2.79 3.04 -11.98
CA VAL A 191 -1.43 2.74 -11.49
C VAL A 191 -0.53 2.20 -12.61
N ARG A 192 -1.09 1.48 -13.59
CA ARG A 192 -0.36 1.08 -14.81
C ARG A 192 0.10 2.30 -15.61
N ARG A 193 -0.73 3.32 -15.78
CA ARG A 193 -0.31 4.58 -16.45
C ARG A 193 0.82 5.27 -15.68
N TYR A 194 0.70 5.34 -14.36
CA TYR A 194 1.74 5.93 -13.52
C TYR A 194 3.05 5.13 -13.58
N SER A 195 2.98 3.80 -13.47
CA SER A 195 4.13 2.90 -13.64
C SER A 195 4.77 3.06 -15.02
N HIS A 196 3.97 3.17 -16.07
CA HIS A 196 4.46 3.35 -17.43
C HIS A 196 5.13 4.71 -17.64
N SER A 197 4.73 5.77 -16.93
CA SER A 197 5.35 7.10 -17.07
C SER A 197 6.80 7.17 -16.57
N PHE A 198 7.32 6.11 -15.94
CA PHE A 198 8.74 5.97 -15.63
C PHE A 198 9.57 5.43 -16.82
N CYS A 199 8.93 4.90 -17.86
CA CYS A 199 9.60 4.57 -19.12
C CYS A 199 10.07 5.87 -19.82
N TRP A 200 11.21 5.80 -20.50
CA TRP A 200 11.80 6.97 -21.17
C TRP A 200 10.83 7.61 -22.17
N GLU A 201 10.14 6.78 -22.95
CA GLU A 201 9.22 7.20 -24.01
C GLU A 201 7.91 7.80 -23.50
N ALA A 202 7.54 7.53 -22.25
CA ALA A 202 6.28 7.95 -21.63
C ALA A 202 6.49 8.94 -20.48
N ARG A 203 7.70 9.50 -20.35
CA ARG A 203 8.06 10.36 -19.23
C ARG A 203 7.15 11.59 -19.12
N GLY A 204 6.54 11.76 -17.94
CA GLY A 204 5.67 12.90 -17.65
C GLY A 204 4.26 12.80 -18.25
N THR A 205 3.85 11.63 -18.73
CA THR A 205 2.49 11.38 -19.24
C THR A 205 1.47 11.10 -18.14
N ASP A 206 1.92 10.88 -16.90
CA ASP A 206 1.03 10.65 -15.76
C ASP A 206 0.29 11.91 -15.32
N THR A 207 -0.94 11.70 -14.86
CA THR A 207 -1.79 12.73 -14.24
C THR A 207 -1.80 12.60 -12.72
N GLU A 208 -2.34 13.61 -12.04
CA GLU A 208 -2.61 13.51 -10.59
C GLU A 208 -3.50 12.33 -10.23
N GLU A 209 -4.45 11.95 -11.09
CA GLU A 209 -5.31 10.78 -10.87
C GLU A 209 -4.51 9.47 -10.99
N ASP A 210 -3.53 9.41 -11.89
CA ASP A 210 -2.66 8.23 -12.02
C ASP A 210 -1.75 8.10 -10.79
N ARG A 211 -1.22 9.21 -10.27
CA ARG A 211 -0.47 9.26 -8.99
C ARG A 211 -1.34 8.84 -7.80
N ALA A 212 -2.58 9.31 -7.74
CA ALA A 212 -3.55 8.94 -6.71
C ALA A 212 -3.83 7.44 -6.66
N ALA A 213 -3.76 6.77 -7.81
CA ALA A 213 -3.99 5.33 -7.87
C ALA A 213 -2.90 4.52 -7.18
N LEU A 214 -1.67 5.02 -7.08
CA LEU A 214 -0.65 4.40 -6.21
C LEU A 214 -1.09 4.44 -4.74
N VAL A 215 -1.55 5.60 -4.26
CA VAL A 215 -2.08 5.75 -2.89
C VAL A 215 -3.23 4.79 -2.67
N SER A 216 -4.15 4.72 -3.63
CA SER A 216 -5.31 3.83 -3.59
C SER A 216 -4.92 2.36 -3.56
N ALA A 217 -3.92 1.95 -4.33
CA ALA A 217 -3.42 0.59 -4.34
C ALA A 217 -2.76 0.21 -3.02
N VAL A 218 -1.92 1.10 -2.46
CA VAL A 218 -1.29 0.91 -1.14
C VAL A 218 -2.35 0.77 -0.05
N GLY A 219 -3.30 1.72 -0.01
CA GLY A 219 -4.39 1.72 0.95
C GLY A 219 -5.29 0.49 0.84
N TRP A 220 -5.59 0.07 -0.40
CA TRP A 220 -6.37 -1.12 -0.65
C TRP A 220 -5.65 -2.41 -0.22
N CYS A 221 -4.35 -2.57 -0.51
CA CYS A 221 -3.60 -3.77 -0.15
C CYS A 221 -3.28 -3.89 1.35
N GLY A 222 -2.83 -2.79 1.97
CA GLY A 222 -2.24 -2.77 3.31
C GLY A 222 -3.16 -2.22 4.41
N GLY A 223 -4.11 -1.35 4.08
CA GLY A 223 -4.89 -0.57 5.05
C GLY A 223 -4.71 0.94 4.86
N TRP A 224 -5.64 1.72 5.41
CA TRP A 224 -5.71 3.18 5.19
C TRP A 224 -5.34 4.05 6.39
N ARG A 225 -5.32 3.52 7.61
CA ARG A 225 -5.12 4.29 8.86
C ARG A 225 -3.81 5.08 8.85
N ALA A 226 -2.70 4.47 8.40
CA ALA A 226 -1.42 5.19 8.34
C ALA A 226 -1.44 6.33 7.32
N LEU A 227 -2.13 6.16 6.18
CA LEU A 227 -2.28 7.18 5.16
C LEU A 227 -3.20 8.32 5.64
N LEU A 228 -4.34 7.97 6.24
CA LEU A 228 -5.33 8.92 6.76
C LEU A 228 -4.75 9.78 7.89
N GLY A 229 -4.08 9.17 8.86
CA GLY A 229 -3.49 9.95 9.94
C GLY A 229 -2.28 10.79 9.51
N CYS A 230 -1.70 10.57 8.32
CA CYS A 230 -0.68 11.47 7.75
C CYS A 230 -1.29 12.79 7.25
N VAL A 231 -2.53 12.74 6.74
CA VAL A 231 -3.27 13.91 6.24
C VAL A 231 -4.18 14.57 7.29
N GLY A 232 -4.22 14.01 8.51
CA GLY A 232 -4.92 14.61 9.66
C GLY A 232 -6.35 14.11 9.88
N GLU A 233 -6.67 12.89 9.43
CA GLU A 233 -7.98 12.23 9.62
C GLU A 233 -7.92 11.01 10.55
#